data_AF-A0A9D4LMV7-F1
#
_entry.id   AF-A0A9D4LMV7-F1
#
_cell.length_a   1.000
_cell.length_b   1.000
_cell.length_c   1.000
_cell.angle_alpha   90.00
_cell.angle_beta   90.00
_cell.angle_gamma   90.00
#
_symmetry.space_group_name_H-M   'P 1'
#
loop_
_entity.id
_entity.type
_entity.pdbx_description
1 polymer ?
#
loop_
_entity_poly.entity_id
_entity_poly.type
_entity_poly.pdbx_seq_one_letter_code
_entity_poly.pdbx_strand_id
1 'polypeptide(L)' 'MMYRIVNNLVDIDSRSILIPAGVHTRGHANRFIVPFTTVNDYQYSFFPTGIRLWNGLPEQVVISSSIDVFKTRMEELCI' A
#
# COMPACT_ATOMS: atom_id res chain seq x y z
N MET A 1 -6.39 -6.40 0.67
CA MET A 1 -7.27 -5.28 0.29
C MET A 1 -6.50 -4.16 -0.42
N MET A 2 -5.40 -3.64 0.15
CA MET A 2 -4.61 -2.54 -0.45
C MET A 2 -4.20 -2.77 -1.91
N TYR A 3 -3.65 -3.93 -2.26
CA TYR A 3 -3.30 -4.28 -3.64
C TYR A 3 -4.48 -4.08 -4.62
N ARG A 4 -5.70 -4.46 -4.21
CA ARG A 4 -6.89 -4.30 -5.04
C ARG A 4 -7.24 -2.84 -5.27
N ILE A 5 -7.11 -2.01 -4.24
CA ILE A 5 -7.39 -0.56 -4.33
C ILE A 5 -6.39 0.11 -5.28
N VAL A 6 -5.09 -0.15 -5.07
CA VAL A 6 -4.02 0.44 -5.89
C VAL A 6 -4.12 0.04 -7.37
N ASN A 7 -4.55 -1.20 -7.64
CA ASN A 7 -4.71 -1.71 -9.01
C ASN A 7 -6.15 -1.56 -9.57
N ASN A 8 -7.02 -0.75 -8.94
CA ASN A 8 -8.40 -0.50 -9.37
C ASN A 8 -9.24 -1.79 -9.59
N LEU A 9 -8.98 -2.83 -8.78
CA LEU A 9 -9.75 -4.08 -8.78
C LEU A 9 -11.00 -4.02 -7.87
N VAL A 10 -11.25 -2.87 -7.26
CA VAL A 10 -12.42 -2.55 -6.45
C VAL A 10 -12.85 -1.10 -6.72
N ASP A 11 -14.14 -0.84 -6.70
CA ASP A 11 -14.69 0.50 -6.91
C ASP A 11 -14.64 1.32 -5.61
N ILE A 12 -13.45 1.84 -5.30
CA ILE A 12 -13.20 2.73 -4.16
C ILE A 12 -12.50 3.97 -4.71
N ASP A 13 -13.12 5.16 -4.54
CA ASP A 13 -12.47 6.41 -4.92
C ASP A 13 -11.37 6.78 -3.92
N SER A 14 -10.18 6.25 -4.16
CA SER A 14 -9.02 6.41 -3.27
C SER A 14 -8.11 7.57 -3.66
N ARG A 15 -8.45 8.35 -4.71
CA ARG A 15 -7.59 9.41 -5.28
C ARG A 15 -7.29 10.54 -4.30
N SER A 16 -8.24 10.86 -3.42
CA SER A 16 -8.08 11.89 -2.39
C SER A 16 -7.28 11.41 -1.18
N ILE A 17 -7.11 10.10 -1.01
CA ILE A 17 -6.50 9.48 0.17
C ILE A 17 -5.09 8.93 -0.15
N LEU A 18 -4.94 8.26 -1.30
CA LEU A 18 -3.68 7.66 -1.75
C LEU A 18 -2.87 8.68 -2.55
N ILE A 19 -2.16 9.55 -1.82
CA ILE A 19 -1.30 10.57 -2.41
C ILE A 19 0.07 9.95 -2.70
N PRO A 20 0.55 9.90 -3.96
CA PRO A 20 1.88 9.37 -4.27
C PRO A 20 2.98 10.16 -3.56
N ALA A 21 3.94 9.45 -2.96
CA ALA A 21 4.98 10.08 -2.14
C ALA A 21 6.10 10.77 -2.97
N GLY A 22 6.08 10.63 -4.29
CA GLY A 22 7.04 11.23 -5.22
C GLY A 22 8.26 10.35 -5.46
N VAL A 23 9.31 10.94 -6.05
CA VAL A 23 10.56 10.22 -6.34
C VAL A 23 11.38 10.05 -5.06
N HIS A 24 11.68 8.81 -4.71
CA HIS A 24 12.51 8.47 -3.57
C HIS A 24 13.72 7.65 -3.98
N THR A 25 14.84 7.84 -3.29
CA THR A 25 16.07 7.07 -3.49
C THR A 25 16.09 5.74 -2.71
N ARG A 26 15.07 5.47 -1.88
CA ARG A 26 14.97 4.28 -1.02
C ARG A 26 13.53 3.72 -1.00
N GLY A 27 13.40 2.40 -1.15
CA GLY A 27 12.11 1.70 -1.23
C GLY A 27 11.62 1.54 -2.68
N HIS A 28 10.32 1.26 -2.85
CA HIS A 28 9.69 1.11 -4.17
C HIS A 28 9.02 2.40 -4.66
N ALA A 29 8.82 2.54 -5.98
CA ALA A 29 8.24 3.73 -6.59
C ALA A 29 6.75 3.95 -6.25
N ASN A 30 5.99 2.88 -6.02
CA ASN A 30 4.53 2.95 -5.79
C ASN A 30 4.15 3.23 -4.32
N ARG A 31 4.88 4.10 -3.63
CA ARG A 31 4.61 4.47 -2.23
C ARG A 31 3.63 5.64 -2.12
N PHE A 32 2.91 5.68 -1.00
CA PHE A 32 1.98 6.77 -0.68
C PHE A 32 2.40 7.54 0.57
N ILE A 33 2.03 8.81 0.64
CA ILE A 33 2.20 9.63 1.85
C ILE A 33 1.27 9.05 2.92
N VAL A 34 1.82 8.80 4.12
CA VAL A 34 1.01 8.42 5.27
C VAL A 34 0.31 9.68 5.80
N PRO A 35 -1.03 9.74 5.82
CA PRO A 35 -1.74 10.89 6.36
C PRO A 35 -1.38 11.12 7.83
N PHE A 36 -1.02 12.35 8.19
CA PHE A 36 -0.76 12.72 9.57
C PHE A 36 -2.06 13.05 10.31
N THR A 37 -2.15 12.61 11.55
CA THR A 37 -3.26 12.91 12.46
C THR A 37 -2.81 12.62 13.90
N THR A 38 -3.44 13.26 14.88
CA THR A 38 -3.22 13.01 16.31
C THR A 38 -4.34 12.18 16.94
N VAL A 39 -5.41 11.88 16.19
CA VAL A 39 -6.55 11.10 16.67
C VAL A 39 -6.30 9.62 16.41
N ASN A 40 -6.21 8.83 17.48
CA ASN A 40 -5.91 7.39 17.41
C ASN A 40 -6.85 6.63 16.46
N ASP A 41 -8.16 6.88 16.53
CA ASP A 41 -9.15 6.21 15.69
C ASP A 41 -8.85 6.41 14.19
N TYR A 42 -8.42 7.62 13.82
CA TYR A 42 -8.03 7.91 12.44
C TYR A 42 -6.63 7.35 12.13
N GLN A 43 -5.68 7.45 13.06
CA GLN A 43 -4.33 6.90 12.91
C GLN A 43 -4.36 5.39 12.63
N TYR A 44 -5.19 4.65 13.33
CA TYR A 44 -5.28 3.19 13.22
C TYR A 44 -6.37 2.72 12.26
N SER A 45 -7.09 3.64 11.62
CA SER A 45 -8.04 3.32 10.56
C SER A 45 -7.36 2.64 9.37
N PHE A 46 -8.19 2.09 8.48
CA PHE A 46 -7.75 1.27 7.36
C PHE A 46 -6.65 1.93 6.50
N PHE A 47 -6.80 3.20 6.11
CA PHE A 47 -5.88 3.82 5.15
C PHE A 47 -4.50 4.12 5.73
N PRO A 48 -4.33 4.83 6.85
CA PRO A 48 -2.99 5.10 7.36
C PRO A 48 -2.25 3.81 7.74
N THR A 49 -2.94 2.82 8.31
CA THR A 49 -2.36 1.50 8.61
C THR A 49 -2.02 0.73 7.34
N GLY A 50 -2.92 0.68 6.36
CA GLY A 50 -2.72 0.03 5.07
C GLY A 50 -1.59 0.63 4.25
N ILE A 51 -1.47 1.97 4.24
CA ILE A 51 -0.37 2.68 3.59
C ILE A 51 0.97 2.36 4.27
N ARG A 52 1.03 2.35 5.60
CA ARG A 52 2.27 1.97 6.31
C ARG A 52 2.73 0.56 5.96
N LEU A 53 1.81 -0.40 5.96
CA LEU A 53 2.09 -1.78 5.56
C LEU A 53 2.55 -1.84 4.10
N TRP A 54 1.80 -1.20 3.19
CA TRP A 54 2.10 -1.16 1.76
C TRP A 54 3.48 -0.58 1.46
N ASN A 55 3.81 0.55 2.07
CA ASN A 55 5.10 1.20 1.87
C ASN A 55 6.25 0.34 2.39
N GLY A 56 6.01 -0.54 3.37
CA GLY A 56 7.00 -1.48 3.88
C GLY A 56 7.25 -2.68 2.97
N LEU A 57 6.41 -2.90 1.95
CA LEU A 57 6.54 -4.06 1.08
C LEU A 57 7.77 -3.95 0.16
N PRO A 58 8.42 -5.08 -0.13
CA PRO A 58 9.47 -5.11 -1.15
C PRO A 58 8.92 -4.80 -2.54
N GLU A 59 9.76 -4.22 -3.40
CA GLU A 59 9.38 -3.83 -4.75
C GLU A 59 8.83 -5.00 -5.55
N GLN A 60 9.46 -6.17 -5.46
CA GLN A 60 9.00 -7.38 -6.15
C GLN A 60 7.56 -7.78 -5.77
N VAL A 61 7.11 -7.50 -4.55
CA VAL A 61 5.73 -7.80 -4.17
C VAL A 61 4.78 -6.78 -4.78
N VAL A 62 5.16 -5.50 -4.73
CA VAL A 62 4.32 -4.39 -5.16
C VAL A 62 4.09 -4.41 -6.68
N ILE A 63 5.09 -4.79 -7.48
CA ILE A 63 4.99 -4.87 -8.95
C ILE A 63 4.35 -6.17 -9.46
N SER A 64 3.75 -6.98 -8.57
CA SER A 64 3.12 -8.25 -8.98
C SER A 64 2.01 -8.01 -9.99
N SER A 65 2.03 -8.78 -11.08
CA SER A 65 1.10 -8.63 -12.22
C SER A 65 -0.32 -9.10 -11.93
N SER A 66 -0.52 -9.91 -10.89
CA SER A 66 -1.84 -10.37 -10.47
C SER A 66 -1.93 -10.49 -8.95
N ILE A 67 -3.17 -10.57 -8.47
CA ILE A 67 -3.44 -10.79 -7.05
C ILE A 67 -2.93 -12.14 -6.54
N ASP A 68 -2.92 -13.16 -7.39
CA ASP A 68 -2.48 -14.49 -7.00
C ASP A 68 -0.95 -14.52 -6.83
N VAL A 69 -0.22 -13.91 -7.76
CA VAL A 69 1.24 -13.72 -7.62
C VAL A 69 1.57 -12.87 -6.39
N PHE A 70 0.80 -11.81 -6.13
CA PHE A 70 0.97 -11.00 -4.94
C PHE A 70 0.80 -11.82 -3.65
N LYS A 71 -0.22 -12.68 -3.57
CA LYS A 71 -0.45 -13.55 -2.39
C LYS A 71 0.69 -14.53 -2.19
N THR A 72 1.11 -15.23 -3.25
CA THR A 72 2.23 -16.19 -3.17
C THR A 72 3.51 -15.51 -2.68
N ARG A 73 3.85 -14.32 -3.21
CA ARG A 73 5.03 -13.57 -2.77
C ARG A 73 4.94 -13.06 -1.33
N MET A 74 3.74 -12.74 -0.86
CA MET A 74 3.51 -12.37 0.54
C MET A 74 3.71 -13.57 1.49
N GLU A 75 3.28 -14.77 1.07
CA GLU A 75 3.49 -16.00 1.85
C GLU A 75 4.99 -16.35 1.94
N GLU A 76 5.75 -16.19 0.85
CA GLU A 76 7.20 -16.41 0.82
C GLU A 76 7.99 -15.46 1.73
N LEU A 77 7.48 -14.24 1.99
CA LEU A 77 8.11 -13.26 2.88
C LEU A 77 7.83 -13.49 4.36
N CYS A 78 6.82 -14.29 4.69
CA CYS A 78 6.39 -14.54 6.07
C CYS A 78 7.05 -15.77 6.71
N ILE A 79 8.21 -16.22 6.20
CA ILE A 79 9.04 -17.29 6.76
C ILE A 79 9.88 -16.75 7.93
#